data_AF-A0A0F9A4Q2-F1
#
_entry.id   AF-A0A0F9A4Q2-F1
#
_cell.length_a   1.000
_cell.length_b   1.000
_cell.length_c   1.000
_cell.angle_alpha   90.00
_cell.angle_beta   90.00
_cell.angle_gamma   90.00
#
_symmetry.space_group_name_H-M   'P 1'
#
loop_
_entity.id
_entity.type
_entity.pdbx_description
1 polymer ?
#
loop_
_entity_poly.entity_id
_entity_poly.type
_entity_poly.pdbx_seq_one_letter_code
_entity_poly.pdbx_strand_id
1 'polypeptide(L)' 'MTITIYLTDTNGALNNWRSSHNATWDIVRDDIDHSISSRYDVSVTPTTIILDKNGVQIIKLLGTLNFDSTVRSEISSHL' A
#
# COMPACT_ATOMS: atom_id res chain seq x y z
N MET A 1 -18.30 7.21 2.50
CA MET A 1 -17.69 6.25 1.55
C MET A 1 -17.48 4.97 2.33
N THR A 2 -18.08 3.85 1.92
CA THR A 2 -18.01 2.59 2.68
C THR A 2 -16.86 1.76 2.12
N ILE A 3 -15.78 1.61 2.88
CA ILE A 3 -14.66 0.73 2.50
C ILE A 3 -15.00 -0.69 3.00
N THR A 4 -15.23 -1.60 2.06
CA THR A 4 -15.56 -3.00 2.35
C THR A 4 -14.29 -3.73 2.78
N ILE A 5 -14.20 -4.13 4.05
CA ILE A 5 -13.20 -5.10 4.50
C ILE A 5 -13.66 -6.46 3.99
N TYR A 6 -12.90 -7.05 3.07
CA TYR A 6 -13.25 -8.36 2.54
C TYR A 6 -12.89 -9.42 3.59
N LEU A 7 -13.64 -10.52 3.62
CA LEU A 7 -13.34 -11.71 4.44
C LEU A 7 -11.93 -12.29 4.18
N THR A 8 -11.25 -11.83 3.13
CA THR A 8 -9.87 -12.15 2.78
C THR A 8 -8.82 -11.31 3.52
N ASP A 9 -9.18 -10.28 4.29
CA ASP A 9 -8.22 -9.43 5.01
C ASP A 9 -7.81 -10.01 6.38
N THR A 10 -7.66 -11.34 6.44
CA THR A 10 -7.23 -12.05 7.65
C THR A 10 -5.71 -12.04 7.79
N ASN A 11 -5.20 -12.19 9.02
CA ASN A 11 -3.76 -12.42 9.24
C ASN A 11 -3.22 -13.62 8.45
N GLY A 12 -4.04 -14.68 8.29
CA GLY A 12 -3.65 -15.84 7.50
C GLY A 12 -3.47 -15.53 6.01
N ALA A 13 -4.42 -14.80 5.42
CA ALA A 13 -4.31 -14.37 4.02
C ALA A 13 -3.15 -13.39 3.80
N LEU A 14 -2.90 -12.50 4.75
CA LEU A 14 -1.75 -11.58 4.72
C LEU A 14 -0.42 -12.34 4.74
N ASN A 15 -0.29 -13.33 5.64
CA ASN A 15 0.91 -14.16 5.74
C ASN A 15 1.11 -15.01 4.47
N ASN A 16 0.03 -15.56 3.91
CA ASN A 16 0.09 -16.30 2.65
C ASN A 16 0.54 -15.41 1.49
N TRP A 17 -0.02 -14.20 1.37
CA TRP A 17 0.39 -13.22 0.36
C TRP A 17 1.86 -12.82 0.51
N ARG A 18 2.32 -12.58 1.74
CA ARG A 18 3.72 -12.25 2.05
C ARG A 18 4.64 -13.37 1.59
N SER A 19 4.29 -14.62 1.93
CA SER A 19 5.07 -15.79 1.55
C SER A 19 5.09 -16.00 0.03
N SER A 20 3.97 -15.77 -0.67
CA SER A 20 3.90 -16.01 -2.12
C SER A 20 4.62 -14.94 -2.95
N HIS A 21 4.82 -13.74 -2.41
CA HIS A 21 5.52 -12.64 -3.09
C HIS A 21 6.93 -12.38 -2.55
N ASN A 22 7.42 -13.22 -1.62
CA ASN A 22 8.70 -13.03 -0.92
C ASN A 22 8.86 -11.59 -0.36
N ALA A 23 7.77 -11.02 0.15
CA ALA A 23 7.76 -9.63 0.62
C ALA A 23 8.54 -9.52 1.94
N THR A 24 9.63 -8.74 1.93
CA THR A 24 10.49 -8.52 3.11
C THR A 24 10.11 -7.28 3.93
N TRP A 25 9.18 -6.48 3.43
CA TRP A 25 8.77 -5.22 4.06
C TRP A 25 7.94 -5.44 5.33
N ASP A 26 7.84 -4.39 6.13
CA ASP A 26 6.88 -4.35 7.22
C ASP A 26 5.47 -4.27 6.63
N ILE A 27 4.58 -5.12 7.13
CA ILE A 27 3.19 -5.16 6.69
C ILE A 27 2.33 -4.92 7.92
N VAL A 28 1.54 -3.86 7.86
CA VAL A 28 0.60 -3.47 8.91
C VAL A 28 -0.78 -3.37 8.27
N ARG A 29 -1.80 -3.86 8.98
CA ARG A 29 -3.19 -3.68 8.55
C ARG A 29 -3.68 -2.31 9.01
N ASP A 30 -4.45 -1.65 8.15
CA ASP A 30 -5.23 -0.49 8.56
C ASP A 30 -6.27 -0.91 9.61
N ASP A 31 -6.74 0.03 10.42
CA ASP A 31 -7.77 -0.24 11.40
C ASP A 31 -9.18 -0.27 10.75
N ILE A 32 -10.18 -0.66 11.55
CA ILE A 32 -11.56 -0.80 11.07
C ILE A 32 -12.16 0.54 10.60
N ASP A 33 -11.62 1.64 11.11
CA ASP A 33 -12.02 3.02 10.81
C ASP A 33 -11.24 3.60 9.62
N HIS A 34 -10.33 2.82 9.03
CA HIS A 34 -9.51 3.21 7.88
C HIS A 34 -8.67 4.46 8.16
N SER A 35 -8.12 4.57 9.37
CA SER A 35 -7.46 5.80 9.85
C SER A 35 -6.22 6.15 9.04
N ILE A 36 -5.46 5.16 8.55
CA ILE A 36 -4.30 5.40 7.71
C ILE A 36 -4.71 5.73 6.27
N SER A 37 -5.53 4.89 5.64
CA SER A 37 -5.94 5.10 4.25
C SER A 37 -6.73 6.40 4.07
N SER A 38 -7.56 6.78 5.05
CA SER A 38 -8.28 8.07 5.06
C SER A 38 -7.33 9.26 5.17
N ARG A 39 -6.26 9.16 5.98
CA ARG A 39 -5.24 10.22 6.10
C ARG A 39 -4.60 10.58 4.76
N TYR A 40 -4.51 9.62 3.85
CA TYR A 40 -3.92 9.80 2.52
C TYR A 40 -4.95 9.83 1.38
N ASP A 41 -6.24 9.98 1.70
CA ASP A 41 -7.33 10.04 0.73
C ASP A 41 -7.34 8.86 -0.26
N VAL A 42 -7.11 7.65 0.24
CA VAL A 42 -7.09 6.44 -0.60
C VAL A 42 -8.53 6.06 -0.97
N SER A 43 -8.86 6.18 -2.26
CA SER A 43 -10.20 5.88 -2.80
C SER A 43 -10.25 4.65 -3.70
N VAL A 44 -9.09 4.11 -4.10
CA VAL A 44 -8.95 2.95 -5.01
C VAL A 44 -7.86 2.03 -4.50
N THR A 45 -8.03 0.72 -4.65
CA THR A 45 -7.01 -0.29 -4.33
C THR A 45 -6.59 -1.07 -5.58
N PRO A 46 -5.29 -1.39 -5.78
CA PRO A 46 -4.16 -0.95 -4.95
C PRO A 46 -3.85 0.54 -5.14
N THR A 47 -3.40 1.22 -4.08
CA THR A 47 -2.81 2.57 -4.14
C THR A 47 -1.42 2.52 -3.51
N THR A 48 -0.44 3.15 -4.15
CA THR A 48 0.91 3.34 -3.60
C THR A 48 1.14 4.80 -3.33
N ILE A 49 1.69 5.13 -2.17
CA ILE A 49 2.14 6.48 -1.82
C ILE A 49 3.62 6.40 -1.49
N ILE A 50 4.43 7.26 -2.11
CA ILE A 50 5.87 7.38 -1.81
C ILE A 50 6.07 8.72 -1.11
N LEU A 51 6.73 8.66 0.05
CA LEU A 51 7.04 9.82 0.87
C LEU A 51 8.55 10.07 0.87
N ASP A 52 8.95 11.34 1.00
CA ASP A 52 10.34 11.69 1.24
C ASP A 52 10.75 11.40 2.71
N LYS A 53 12.02 11.63 3.04
CA LYS A 53 12.55 11.44 4.40
C LYS A 53 11.90 12.33 5.47
N ASN A 54 11.21 13.41 5.06
CA ASN A 54 10.50 14.32 5.94
C ASN A 54 9.01 13.96 6.07
N GLY A 55 8.57 12.88 5.41
CA GLY A 55 7.17 12.45 5.38
C GLY A 55 6.29 13.24 4.40
N VAL A 56 6.90 14.02 3.49
CA VAL A 56 6.18 14.75 2.44
C VAL A 56 5.88 13.80 1.29
N GLN A 57 4.63 13.80 0.82
CA GLN A 57 4.23 12.98 -0.33
C GLN A 57 4.94 13.45 -1.61
N ILE A 58 5.69 12.54 -2.24
CA ILE A 58 6.33 12.75 -3.54
C ILE A 58 5.36 12.32 -4.65
N ILE A 59 4.80 11.11 -4.55
CA ILE A 59 3.95 10.54 -5.60
C ILE A 59 2.86 9.63 -5.02
N LYS A 60 1.71 9.60 -5.70
CA LYS A 60 0.57 8.72 -5.44
C LYS A 60 0.18 8.00 -6.73
N LEU A 61 0.29 6.67 -6.73
CA LEU A 61 0.00 5.79 -7.87
C LEU A 61 -1.29 5.01 -7.60
N LEU A 62 -2.22 5.03 -8.56
CA LEU A 62 -3.51 4.35 -8.45
C LEU A 62 -3.56 3.13 -9.36
N GLY A 63 -4.04 1.98 -8.86
CA GLY A 63 -4.38 0.80 -9.66
C GLY A 63 -3.20 0.08 -10.32
N THR A 64 -1.99 0.20 -9.78
CA THR A 64 -0.78 -0.32 -10.45
C THR A 64 -0.69 -1.85 -10.41
N LEU A 65 -0.76 -2.48 -11.58
CA LEU A 65 -0.64 -3.95 -11.74
C LEU A 65 0.81 -4.46 -11.67
N ASN A 66 1.81 -3.61 -11.98
CA ASN A 66 3.24 -3.94 -11.94
C ASN A 66 3.94 -3.26 -10.76
N PHE A 67 3.34 -3.43 -9.58
CA PHE A 67 3.66 -2.70 -8.35
C PHE A 67 5.16 -2.61 -8.05
N ASP A 68 5.88 -3.73 -7.93
CA ASP A 68 7.29 -3.71 -7.50
C ASP A 68 8.19 -2.96 -8.51
N SER A 69 8.04 -3.22 -9.81
CA SER A 69 8.85 -2.53 -10.83
C SER A 69 8.54 -1.03 -10.92
N THR A 70 7.27 -0.63 -10.83
CA THR A 70 6.87 0.79 -10.91
C THR A 70 7.36 1.53 -9.66
N VAL A 71 7.15 0.97 -8.48
CA VAL A 71 7.56 1.60 -7.22
C VAL A 71 9.07 1.79 -7.16
N ARG A 72 9.86 0.77 -7.55
CA ARG A 72 11.33 0.90 -7.58
C ARG A 72 11.81 1.94 -8.59
N SER A 73 11.15 2.04 -9.75
CA SER A 73 11.47 3.06 -10.76
C SER A 73 11.23 4.47 -10.23
N GLU A 74 10.10 4.70 -9.57
CA GLU A 74 9.75 6.01 -8.99
C GLU A 74 10.66 6.41 -7.82
N ILE A 75 11.07 5.46 -6.99
CA ILE A 75 12.09 5.74 -5.95
C ILE A 75 13.39 6.19 -6.61
N SER A 76 13.84 5.48 -7.65
CA SER A 76 15.12 5.76 -8.31
C SER A 76 15.16 7.11 -9.03
N SER A 77 14.03 7.60 -9.54
CA SER A 77 13.95 8.90 -10.23
C SER A 77 13.96 10.11 -9.29
N HIS A 78 13.77 9.90 -7.98
CA HIS A 78 13.70 10.94 -6.96
C HIS A 78 14.84 10.88 -5.92
N LEU A 79 15.84 10.01 -6.15
CA LEU A 79 17.12 9.96 -5.42
C LEU A 79 18.15 10.89 -6.08
#